data_AF-A0A2D4U184-F1
#
_entry.id   AF-A0A2D4U184-F1
#
_cell.length_a   1.000
_cell.length_b   1.000
_cell.length_c   1.000
_cell.angle_alpha   90.00
_cell.angle_beta   90.00
_cell.angle_gamma   90.00
#
_symmetry.space_group_name_H-M   'P 1'
#
loop_
_entity.id
_entity.type
_entity.pdbx_description
1 polymer ?
#
loop_
_entity_poly.entity_id
_entity_poly.type
_entity_poly.pdbx_seq_one_letter_code
_entity_poly.pdbx_strand_id
1 'polypeptide(L)'
;MYKLDFSDLTPERFLAEFWQKKPLLLKQGFKHFTDPLSADELAGLALEEEVESRVVQCANGNWQMETGPISDFSRFGEQDWTILVQAVDHWHSEAATLLDPFRFIPNWRIDDLMVSFSTPG
;
A
#
# COMPACT_ATOMS: atom_id res chain seq x y z
N MET A 1 -4.67 14.66 -8.34
CA MET A 1 -5.64 14.28 -7.29
C MET A 1 -6.31 12.99 -7.73
N TYR A 2 -6.15 11.95 -6.93
CA TYR A 2 -6.73 10.63 -7.21
C TYR A 2 -8.25 10.73 -7.24
N LYS A 3 -8.88 10.01 -8.19
CA LYS A 3 -10.34 9.94 -8.29
C LYS A 3 -10.75 8.51 -8.53
N LEU A 4 -11.44 7.93 -7.56
CA LEU A 4 -11.94 6.57 -7.65
C LEU A 4 -13.13 6.51 -8.60
N ASP A 5 -13.01 5.70 -9.63
CA ASP A 5 -14.05 5.37 -10.59
C ASP A 5 -14.70 4.04 -10.17
N PHE A 6 -16.00 4.09 -9.93
CA PHE A 6 -16.80 2.94 -9.55
C PHE A 6 -17.38 2.20 -10.77
N SER A 7 -17.01 2.61 -11.99
CA SER A 7 -17.60 2.15 -13.25
C SER A 7 -19.11 2.41 -13.23
N ASP A 8 -19.93 1.35 -13.19
CA ASP A 8 -21.40 1.42 -13.13
C ASP A 8 -21.96 1.40 -11.71
N LEU A 9 -21.10 1.35 -10.68
CA LEU A 9 -21.50 1.37 -9.28
C LEU A 9 -21.52 2.81 -8.74
N THR A 10 -22.29 3.03 -7.68
CA THR A 10 -22.21 4.25 -6.87
C THR A 10 -21.67 3.90 -5.48
N PRO A 11 -21.14 4.86 -4.71
CA PRO A 11 -20.75 4.62 -3.32
C PRO A 11 -21.88 4.02 -2.47
N GLU A 12 -23.13 4.44 -2.66
CA GLU A 12 -24.29 3.91 -1.93
C GLU A 12 -24.53 2.43 -2.27
N ARG A 13 -24.43 2.08 -3.55
CA ARG A 13 -24.58 0.69 -4.00
C ARG A 13 -23.40 -0.17 -3.52
N PHE A 14 -22.20 0.38 -3.50
CA PHE A 14 -21.02 -0.28 -2.92
C PHE A 14 -21.25 -0.62 -1.44
N LEU A 15 -21.71 0.35 -0.65
CA LEU A 15 -22.02 0.15 0.78
C LEU A 15 -23.15 -0.85 1.00
N ALA A 16 -24.19 -0.82 0.15
CA ALA A 16 -25.35 -1.70 0.28
C ALA A 16 -25.04 -3.15 -0.11
N GLU A 17 -24.21 -3.40 -1.12
CA GLU A 17 -24.04 -4.75 -1.68
C GLU A 17 -22.69 -5.42 -1.35
N PHE A 18 -21.63 -4.64 -1.09
CA PHE A 18 -20.26 -5.15 -1.03
C PHE A 18 -19.54 -4.90 0.30
N TRP A 19 -19.64 -3.69 0.84
CA TRP A 19 -18.93 -3.31 2.06
C TRP A 19 -19.24 -4.26 3.22
N GLN A 20 -18.22 -4.94 3.73
CA GLN A 20 -18.31 -6.00 4.76
C GLN A 20 -19.24 -7.17 4.42
N LYS A 21 -19.47 -7.46 3.12
CA LYS A 21 -20.36 -8.54 2.66
C LYS A 21 -19.69 -9.50 1.69
N LYS A 22 -19.06 -8.97 0.63
CA LYS A 22 -18.43 -9.78 -0.42
C LYS A 22 -17.31 -9.00 -1.15
N PRO A 23 -16.28 -9.68 -1.70
CA PRO A 23 -15.22 -9.02 -2.44
C PRO A 23 -15.70 -8.42 -3.76
N LEU A 24 -15.00 -7.40 -4.25
CA LEU A 24 -15.26 -6.70 -5.51
C LEU A 24 -13.94 -6.31 -6.19
N LEU A 25 -13.82 -6.56 -7.49
CA LEU A 25 -12.73 -6.05 -8.32
C LEU A 25 -13.20 -4.82 -9.11
N LEU A 26 -12.61 -3.66 -8.84
CA LEU A 26 -12.81 -2.42 -9.59
C LEU A 26 -11.74 -2.27 -10.68
N LYS A 27 -12.03 -2.75 -11.89
CA LYS A 27 -11.12 -2.59 -13.03
C LYS A 27 -11.00 -1.11 -13.39
N GLN A 28 -9.76 -0.63 -13.54
CA GLN A 28 -9.46 0.78 -13.79
C GLN A 28 -10.08 1.74 -12.76
N GLY A 29 -10.15 1.33 -11.48
CA GLY A 29 -10.62 2.19 -10.40
C GLY A 29 -9.90 3.55 -10.33
N PHE A 30 -8.65 3.60 -10.80
CA PHE A 30 -7.96 4.84 -11.15
C PHE A 30 -7.53 4.78 -12.63
N LYS A 31 -8.16 5.58 -13.49
CA LYS A 31 -7.94 5.54 -14.97
C LYS A 31 -6.52 5.95 -15.40
N HIS A 32 -5.92 6.89 -14.68
CA HIS A 32 -4.59 7.42 -14.95
C HIS A 32 -3.78 7.42 -13.67
N PHE A 33 -3.68 6.23 -13.05
CA PHE A 33 -2.90 6.06 -11.83
C PHE A 33 -1.44 6.44 -12.08
N THR A 34 -0.89 7.23 -11.17
CA THR A 34 0.53 7.57 -11.09
C THR A 34 0.93 7.28 -9.66
N ASP A 35 2.05 6.62 -9.45
CA ASP A 35 2.51 6.26 -8.11
C ASP A 35 2.80 7.54 -7.29
N PRO A 36 2.27 7.65 -6.05
CA PRO A 36 2.50 8.83 -5.22
C PRO A 36 3.91 8.90 -4.65
N LEU A 37 4.67 7.81 -4.69
CA LEU A 37 6.06 7.73 -4.29
C LEU A 37 6.78 6.65 -5.11
N SER A 38 8.07 6.84 -5.28
CA SER A 38 8.97 5.88 -5.92
C SER A 38 9.41 4.77 -4.95
N ALA A 39 9.96 3.68 -5.51
CA ALA A 39 10.55 2.60 -4.72
C ALA A 39 11.73 3.08 -3.86
N ASP A 40 12.53 4.02 -4.36
CA ASP A 40 13.67 4.59 -3.63
C ASP A 40 13.21 5.44 -2.43
N GLU A 41 12.14 6.22 -2.60
CA GLU A 41 11.53 6.98 -1.49
C GLU A 41 10.93 6.05 -0.43
N LEU A 42 10.27 4.96 -0.85
CA LEU A 42 9.74 3.95 0.06
C LEU A 42 10.86 3.27 0.86
N ALA A 43 11.95 2.89 0.18
CA ALA A 43 13.14 2.34 0.83
C ALA A 43 13.73 3.34 1.82
N GLY A 44 13.82 4.63 1.42
CA GLY A 44 14.21 5.76 2.25
C GLY A 44 13.43 5.86 3.56
N LEU A 45 12.10 5.78 3.48
CA LEU A 45 11.23 5.79 4.67
C LEU A 45 11.51 4.60 5.60
N ALA A 46 11.84 3.43 5.07
CA ALA A 46 12.12 2.24 5.86
C ALA A 46 13.46 2.27 6.63
N LEU A 47 14.31 3.28 6.38
CA LEU A 47 15.53 3.51 7.18
C LEU A 47 15.26 4.30 8.47
N GLU A 48 14.14 5.02 8.55
CA GLU A 48 13.83 5.89 9.69
C GLU A 48 13.37 5.05 10.90
N GLU A 49 13.85 5.39 12.10
CA GLU A 49 13.57 4.62 13.32
C GLU A 49 12.10 4.72 13.75
N GLU A 50 11.44 5.83 13.42
CA GLU A 50 10.04 6.09 13.75
C GLU A 50 9.05 5.40 12.81
N VAL A 51 9.55 4.82 11.71
CA VAL A 51 8.72 4.21 10.66
C VAL A 51 8.71 2.69 10.82
N GLU A 52 7.52 2.14 11.07
CA GLU A 52 7.36 0.68 11.10
C GLU A 52 7.47 0.11 9.68
N SER A 53 8.52 -0.68 9.47
CA SER A 53 8.75 -1.39 8.22
C SER A 53 9.14 -2.85 8.47
N ARG A 54 8.94 -3.69 7.45
CA ARG A 54 9.39 -5.09 7.47
C ARG A 54 9.71 -5.58 6.06
N VAL A 55 10.69 -6.45 5.95
CA VAL A 55 10.94 -7.24 4.74
C VAL A 55 10.50 -8.68 4.99
N VAL A 56 9.79 -9.24 4.02
CA VAL A 56 9.41 -10.65 3.97
C VAL A 56 10.10 -11.26 2.75
N GLN A 57 10.81 -12.37 2.95
CA GLN A 57 11.55 -13.08 1.90
C GLN A 57 11.16 -14.56 1.87
N CYS A 58 11.08 -15.16 0.69
CA CYS A 58 10.85 -16.59 0.49
C CYS A 58 12.02 -17.23 -0.26
N ALA A 59 13.09 -17.60 0.45
CA ALA A 59 14.26 -18.24 -0.17
C ALA A 59 14.07 -19.77 -0.21
N ASN A 60 13.96 -20.37 -1.39
CA ASN A 60 13.79 -21.81 -1.60
C ASN A 60 12.60 -22.41 -0.81
N GLY A 61 11.49 -21.68 -0.71
CA GLY A 61 10.31 -22.09 0.04
C GLY A 61 10.39 -21.85 1.56
N ASN A 62 11.50 -21.30 2.06
CA ASN A 62 11.65 -20.91 3.46
C ASN A 62 11.32 -19.42 3.63
N TRP A 63 10.29 -19.15 4.43
CA TRP A 63 9.86 -17.81 4.75
C TRP A 63 10.69 -17.21 5.87
N GLN A 64 11.17 -15.99 5.65
CA GLN A 64 11.89 -15.18 6.63
C GLN A 64 11.26 -13.79 6.70
N MET A 65 11.31 -13.19 7.87
CA MET A 65 10.83 -11.83 8.10
C MET A 65 11.85 -11.08 8.93
N GLU A 66 12.13 -9.85 8.53
CA GLU A 66 12.93 -8.89 9.27
C GLU A 66 12.14 -7.61 9.50
N THR A 67 12.19 -7.07 10.71
CA THR A 67 11.58 -5.79 11.07
C THR A 67 12.64 -4.70 10.99
N GLY A 68 12.24 -3.52 10.50
CA GLY A 68 13.14 -2.39 10.33
C GLY A 68 13.58 -1.70 11.63
N PRO A 69 14.41 -0.66 11.51
CA PRO A 69 14.82 -0.03 10.24
C PRO A 69 15.76 -0.92 9.40
N ILE A 70 15.61 -0.88 8.07
CA ILE A 70 16.37 -1.71 7.13
C ILE A 70 17.33 -0.85 6.32
N SER A 71 18.62 -0.93 6.62
CA SER A 71 19.63 -0.07 6.00
C SER A 71 20.27 -0.63 4.72
N ASP A 72 20.19 -1.94 4.50
CA ASP A 72 20.80 -2.60 3.35
C ASP A 72 19.82 -3.58 2.69
N PHE A 73 19.35 -3.19 1.51
CA PHE A 73 18.47 -4.00 0.66
C PHE A 73 19.24 -4.87 -0.35
N SER A 74 20.54 -4.62 -0.56
CA SER A 74 21.33 -5.34 -1.56
C SER A 74 21.47 -6.84 -1.25
N ARG A 75 21.37 -7.21 0.03
CA ARG A 75 21.41 -8.61 0.50
C ARG A 75 20.22 -9.46 0.08
N PHE A 76 19.09 -8.86 -0.29
CA PHE A 76 17.88 -9.62 -0.65
C PHE A 76 17.90 -10.08 -2.12
N GLY A 77 18.80 -9.54 -2.94
CA GLY A 77 18.91 -9.88 -4.37
C GLY A 77 17.76 -9.32 -5.20
N GLU A 78 17.48 -9.96 -6.32
CA GLU A 78 16.55 -9.44 -7.34
C GLU A 78 15.15 -10.10 -7.33
N GLN A 79 14.91 -11.10 -6.49
CA GLN A 79 13.69 -11.95 -6.51
C GLN A 79 13.26 -12.39 -5.11
N ASP A 80 11.99 -12.80 -4.99
CA ASP A 80 11.39 -13.47 -3.83
C ASP A 80 11.41 -12.68 -2.51
N TRP A 81 11.41 -11.34 -2.55
CA TRP A 81 11.25 -10.51 -1.36
C TRP A 81 10.31 -9.31 -1.56
N THR A 82 9.75 -8.84 -0.46
CA THR A 82 8.84 -7.68 -0.40
C THR A 82 9.17 -6.84 0.82
N ILE A 83 9.28 -5.53 0.65
CA ILE A 83 9.25 -4.56 1.74
C ILE A 83 7.83 -4.06 1.94
N LEU A 84 7.41 -3.93 3.20
CA LEU A 84 6.16 -3.32 3.62
C LEU A 84 6.47 -2.17 4.58
N VAL A 85 5.92 -0.99 4.31
CA VAL A 85 6.06 0.20 5.15
C VAL A 85 4.66 0.65 5.58
N GLN A 86 4.45 0.75 6.89
CA GLN A 86 3.16 1.13 7.48
C GLN A 86 2.98 2.64 7.49
N ALA A 87 1.72 3.08 7.57
CA ALA A 87 1.35 4.49 7.76
C ALA A 87 2.10 5.50 6.89
N VAL A 88 2.33 5.19 5.60
CA VAL A 88 3.09 6.04 4.68
C VAL A 88 2.41 7.40 4.49
N ASP A 89 1.09 7.47 4.63
CA ASP A 89 0.32 8.71 4.61
C ASP A 89 0.70 9.70 5.72
N HIS A 90 1.27 9.24 6.84
CA HIS A 90 1.78 10.13 7.88
C HIS A 90 3.08 10.84 7.49
N TRP A 91 3.88 10.21 6.63
CA TRP A 91 5.24 10.64 6.29
C TRP A 91 5.36 11.20 4.87
N HIS A 92 4.44 10.85 3.98
CA HIS A 92 4.46 11.24 2.56
C HIS A 92 3.15 11.93 2.14
N SER A 93 3.20 13.26 2.00
CA SER A 93 2.01 14.08 1.77
C SER A 93 1.26 13.75 0.46
N GLU A 94 1.97 13.41 -0.61
CA GLU A 94 1.32 13.01 -1.87
C GLU A 94 0.62 11.65 -1.74
N ALA A 95 1.20 10.73 -0.96
CA ALA A 95 0.61 9.41 -0.71
C ALA A 95 -0.66 9.54 0.14
N ALA A 96 -0.68 10.45 1.12
CA ALA A 96 -1.86 10.75 1.91
C ALA A 96 -3.09 11.14 1.06
N THR A 97 -2.88 11.81 -0.07
CA THR A 97 -3.98 12.20 -0.98
C THR A 97 -4.69 11.00 -1.63
N LEU A 98 -4.08 9.81 -1.60
CA LEU A 98 -4.68 8.58 -2.11
C LEU A 98 -5.86 8.10 -1.24
N LEU A 99 -5.94 8.55 0.02
CA LEU A 99 -7.04 8.22 0.94
C LEU A 99 -8.32 9.03 0.66
N ASP A 100 -8.22 10.21 0.06
CA ASP A 100 -9.35 11.12 -0.13
C ASP A 100 -10.55 10.51 -0.89
N PRO A 101 -10.34 9.74 -1.98
CA PRO A 101 -11.44 9.08 -2.68
C PRO A 101 -12.22 8.06 -1.85
N PHE A 102 -11.67 7.59 -0.73
CA PHE A 102 -12.31 6.61 0.16
C PHE A 102 -13.16 7.26 1.27
N ARG A 103 -13.19 8.60 1.37
CA ARG A 103 -13.94 9.35 2.40
C ARG A 103 -15.47 9.36 2.24
N PHE A 104 -16.01 8.56 1.32
CA PHE A 104 -17.43 8.16 1.40
C PHE A 104 -17.66 7.15 2.54
N ILE A 105 -16.59 6.56 3.08
CA ILE A 105 -16.56 5.81 4.34
C ILE A 105 -16.24 6.80 5.47
N PRO A 106 -16.91 6.71 6.64
CA PRO A 106 -16.59 7.56 7.78
C PRO A 106 -15.11 7.49 8.19
N ASN A 107 -14.48 8.63 8.41
CA ASN A 107 -13.03 8.72 8.71
C ASN A 107 -12.58 7.84 9.88
N TRP A 108 -13.41 7.66 10.91
CA TRP A 108 -13.08 6.81 12.08
C TRP A 108 -12.97 5.31 11.76
N ARG A 109 -13.35 4.90 10.54
CA ARG A 109 -13.22 3.53 10.02
C ARG A 109 -12.01 3.36 9.10
N ILE A 110 -11.40 4.46 8.68
CA ILE A 110 -10.18 4.46 7.87
C ILE A 110 -9.02 4.40 8.86
N ASP A 111 -8.08 3.50 8.60
CA ASP A 111 -6.88 3.33 9.42
C ASP A 111 -5.74 4.16 8.81
N ASP A 112 -4.85 3.53 8.03
CA ASP A 112 -3.70 4.16 7.39
C ASP A 112 -3.47 3.64 5.95
N LEU A 113 -2.40 4.13 5.30
CA LEU A 113 -1.92 3.66 4.01
C LEU A 113 -0.61 2.88 4.17
N MET A 114 -0.70 1.55 4.14
CA MET A 114 0.46 0.66 3.99
C MET A 114 0.86 0.54 2.51
N VAL A 115 2.15 0.69 2.21
CA VAL A 115 2.72 0.54 0.87
C VAL A 115 3.73 -0.59 0.86
N SER A 116 3.65 -1.43 -0.17
CA SER A 116 4.61 -2.51 -0.39
C SER A 116 5.29 -2.41 -1.74
N PHE A 117 6.59 -2.72 -1.78
CA PHE A 117 7.34 -2.95 -3.01
C PHE A 117 7.84 -4.40 -3.02
N SER A 118 7.59 -5.11 -4.11
CA SER A 118 7.92 -6.53 -4.26
C SER A 118 8.76 -6.75 -5.51
N THR A 119 9.84 -7.51 -5.37
CA THR A 119 10.52 -8.12 -6.53
C THR A 119 9.67 -9.24 -7.13
N PRO A 120 9.96 -9.70 -8.36
CA PRO A 120 9.29 -10.89 -8.90
C PRO A 120 9.46 -12.10 -7.97
N GLY A 121 8.38 -12.83 -7.70
CA GLY A 121 8.38 -14.04 -6.85
C GLY A 121 7.42 -13.97 -5.69
#